data_AF-A0A1A8B219-F1
#
_entry.id   AF-A0A1A8B219-F1
#
_cell.length_a   1.000
_cell.length_b   1.000
_cell.length_c   1.000
_cell.angle_alpha   90.00
_cell.angle_beta   90.00
_cell.angle_gamma   90.00
#
_symmetry.space_group_name_H-M   'P 1'
#
loop_
_entity.id
_entity.type
_entity.pdbx_description
1 polymer ?
#
loop_
_entity_poly.entity_id
_entity_poly.type
_entity_poly.pdbx_seq_one_letter_code
_entity_poly.pdbx_strand_id
1 'polypeptide(L)'
;YLDFARVTTGTTSLTPRWDKCVNYVENSLVYATGRLFVDTHFQEDKKHMMEELIDGVRWAFIDMLEKENDWMDQQTKKRAIEKAHAVLPKTLKFIAQSDISWLRKSVPRTEWFTNPTTVNAFYSSSTNQIRFPAGELQKPFFWGREYP
;
A
#
# COMPACT_ATOMS: atom_id res chain seq x y z
N TYR A 1 17.76 5.49 27.56
CA TYR A 1 17.16 5.30 26.21
C TYR A 1 18.01 5.96 25.12
N LEU A 2 18.33 7.26 25.23
CA LEU A 2 19.16 7.94 24.22
C LEU A 2 20.56 7.33 24.06
N ASP A 3 21.21 6.93 25.16
CA ASP A 3 22.56 6.33 25.09
C ASP A 3 22.57 5.01 24.31
N PHE A 4 21.53 4.18 24.48
CA PHE A 4 21.37 2.94 23.74
C PHE A 4 21.00 3.19 22.26
N ALA A 5 20.11 4.15 21.99
CA ALA A 5 19.74 4.52 20.63
C ALA A 5 20.94 5.08 19.85
N ARG A 6 21.83 5.84 20.51
CA ARG A 6 23.05 6.38 19.91
C ARG A 6 24.00 5.28 19.42
N VAL A 7 24.15 4.20 20.20
CA VAL A 7 25.00 3.05 19.83
C VAL A 7 24.39 2.25 18.69
N THR A 8 23.07 2.03 18.69
CA THR A 8 22.38 1.15 17.74
C THR A 8 22.04 1.81 16.41
N THR A 9 21.74 3.11 16.41
CA THR A 9 21.23 3.84 15.22
C THR A 9 22.00 5.11 14.89
N GLY A 10 23.01 5.49 15.69
CA GLY A 10 23.78 6.72 15.50
C GLY A 10 23.04 8.01 15.90
N THR A 11 21.86 7.89 16.51
CA THR A 11 21.00 9.04 16.81
C THR A 11 21.64 9.98 17.85
N THR A 12 21.80 11.26 17.52
CA THR A 12 22.44 12.26 18.39
C THR A 12 21.47 12.96 19.33
N SER A 13 20.19 13.09 18.95
CA SER A 13 19.13 13.77 19.70
C SER A 13 17.81 12.97 19.68
N LEU A 14 16.95 13.18 20.68
CA LEU A 14 15.66 12.49 20.71
C LEU A 14 14.69 13.07 19.67
N THR A 15 13.85 12.22 19.08
CA THR A 15 12.74 12.70 18.26
C THR A 15 11.82 13.64 19.05
N PRO A 16 11.30 14.72 18.42
CA PRO A 16 10.40 15.66 19.05
C PRO A 16 9.20 14.96 19.69
N ARG A 17 8.70 15.52 20.80
CA ARG A 17 7.57 14.91 21.54
C ARG A 17 6.31 14.79 20.67
N TRP A 18 6.02 15.80 19.86
CA TRP A 18 4.83 15.80 19.00
C TRP A 18 4.87 14.64 18.01
N ASP A 19 6.04 14.35 17.43
CA ASP A 19 6.22 13.29 16.44
C ASP A 19 6.03 11.90 17.07
N LYS A 20 6.53 11.70 18.30
CA LYS A 20 6.25 10.49 19.08
C LYS A 20 4.75 10.33 19.36
N CYS A 21 4.06 11.41 19.72
CA CYS A 21 2.63 11.38 20.00
C CYS A 21 1.82 11.08 18.73
N VAL A 22 2.17 11.67 17.59
CA VAL A 22 1.55 11.40 16.29
C VAL A 22 1.72 9.93 15.94
N ASN A 23 2.95 9.42 15.94
CA ASN A 23 3.23 8.00 15.67
C ASN A 23 2.47 7.06 16.61
N TYR A 24 2.36 7.40 17.89
CA TYR A 24 1.62 6.59 18.86
C TYR A 24 0.12 6.53 18.55
N VAL A 25 -0.49 7.68 18.30
CA VAL A 25 -1.92 7.78 17.96
C VAL A 25 -2.19 7.12 16.60
N GLU A 26 -1.31 7.31 15.63
CA GLU A 26 -1.40 6.72 14.31
C GLU A 26 -1.40 5.19 14.37
N ASN A 27 -0.54 4.58 15.18
CA ASN A 27 -0.49 3.13 15.34
C ASN A 27 -1.62 2.57 16.23
N SER A 28 -2.19 3.38 17.12
CA SER A 28 -3.27 2.94 18.03
C SER A 28 -4.65 3.12 17.41
N LEU A 29 -4.85 4.18 16.63
CA LEU A 29 -6.13 4.62 16.07
C LEU A 29 -6.08 4.74 14.55
N VAL A 30 -5.46 3.75 13.90
CA VAL A 30 -5.20 3.65 12.46
C VAL A 30 -6.38 4.07 11.58
N TYR A 31 -7.61 3.71 11.96
CA TYR A 31 -8.80 4.03 11.19
C TYR A 31 -9.23 5.49 11.26
N ALA A 32 -9.20 6.06 12.47
CA ALA A 32 -9.61 7.44 12.68
C ALA A 32 -8.60 8.38 12.01
N THR A 33 -7.30 8.13 12.20
CA THR A 33 -6.22 8.89 11.58
C THR A 33 -6.18 8.69 10.07
N GLY A 34 -6.39 7.45 9.60
CA GLY A 34 -6.45 7.11 8.18
C GLY A 34 -7.59 7.83 7.46
N ARG A 35 -8.78 7.91 8.06
CA ARG A 35 -9.92 8.66 7.50
C ARG A 35 -9.61 10.15 7.40
N LEU A 36 -9.12 10.76 8.48
CA LEU A 36 -8.74 12.18 8.50
C LEU A 36 -7.71 12.50 7.40
N PHE A 37 -6.73 11.60 7.21
CA PHE A 37 -5.72 11.75 6.18
C PHE A 37 -6.30 11.64 4.77
N VAL A 38 -7.12 10.62 4.50
CA VAL A 38 -7.76 10.41 3.18
C VAL A 38 -8.67 11.58 2.82
N ASP A 39 -9.51 12.04 3.76
CA ASP A 39 -10.43 13.16 3.55
C ASP A 39 -9.67 14.47 3.19
N THR A 40 -8.44 14.63 3.67
CA THR A 40 -7.64 15.85 3.47
C THR A 40 -6.70 15.77 2.26
N HIS A 41 -6.07 14.62 2.02
CA HIS A 41 -4.93 14.50 1.10
C HIS A 41 -5.18 13.57 -0.11
N PHE A 42 -6.25 12.78 -0.10
CA PHE A 42 -6.52 11.80 -1.15
C PHE A 42 -7.70 12.20 -2.03
N GLN A 43 -7.39 12.51 -3.30
CA GLN A 43 -8.39 12.80 -4.33
C GLN A 43 -8.77 11.52 -5.09
N GLU A 44 -10.02 11.46 -5.58
CA GLU A 44 -10.59 10.26 -6.21
C GLU A 44 -9.97 9.94 -7.58
N ASP A 45 -9.43 10.94 -8.27
CA ASP A 45 -8.70 10.80 -9.53
C ASP A 45 -7.45 9.91 -9.38
N LYS A 46 -6.71 10.05 -8.27
CA LYS A 46 -5.53 9.23 -7.96
C LYS A 46 -5.84 7.74 -7.90
N LYS A 47 -7.07 7.38 -7.50
CA LYS A 47 -7.49 5.98 -7.43
C LYS A 47 -7.57 5.37 -8.82
N HIS A 48 -8.28 6.01 -9.74
CA HIS A 48 -8.46 5.52 -11.11
C HIS A 48 -7.12 5.41 -11.83
N MET A 49 -6.27 6.42 -11.69
CA MET A 49 -4.93 6.40 -12.26
C MET A 49 -4.06 5.26 -11.70
N MET A 50 -4.22 4.92 -10.41
CA MET A 50 -3.50 3.81 -9.82
C MET A 50 -4.02 2.45 -10.30
N GLU A 51 -5.34 2.32 -10.50
CA GLU A 51 -5.93 1.11 -11.08
C GLU A 51 -5.42 0.88 -12.51
N GLU A 52 -5.38 1.93 -13.34
CA GLU A 52 -4.81 1.87 -14.69
C GLU A 52 -3.32 1.51 -14.68
N LEU A 53 -2.53 2.08 -13.76
CA LEU A 53 -1.11 1.77 -13.64
C LEU A 53 -0.88 0.30 -13.26
N ILE A 54 -1.65 -0.24 -12.31
CA ILE A 54 -1.52 -1.64 -11.91
C ILE A 54 -1.88 -2.57 -13.07
N ASP A 55 -2.92 -2.24 -13.84
CA ASP A 55 -3.30 -3.01 -15.01
C ASP A 55 -2.21 -2.97 -16.09
N GLY A 56 -1.58 -1.81 -16.32
CA GLY A 56 -0.44 -1.66 -17.22
C GLY A 56 0.78 -2.48 -16.79
N VAL A 57 1.13 -2.46 -15.50
CA VAL A 57 2.23 -3.27 -14.95
C VAL A 57 1.92 -4.77 -15.06
N ARG A 58 0.68 -5.17 -14.79
CA ARG A 58 0.26 -6.58 -14.94
C ARG A 58 0.41 -7.03 -16.39
N TRP A 59 -0.03 -6.20 -17.34
CA TRP A 59 0.10 -6.48 -18.76
C TRP A 59 1.56 -6.62 -19.17
N ALA A 60 2.42 -5.66 -18.80
CA ALA A 60 3.84 -5.69 -19.14
C ALA A 60 4.55 -6.92 -18.56
N PHE A 61 4.20 -7.32 -17.33
CA PHE A 61 4.73 -8.54 -16.71
C PHE A 61 4.35 -9.81 -17.50
N ILE A 62 3.09 -9.91 -17.93
CA ILE A 62 2.62 -11.04 -18.73
C ILE A 62 3.30 -11.06 -20.11
N ASP A 63 3.41 -9.90 -20.76
CA ASP A 63 4.05 -9.76 -22.06
C ASP A 63 5.52 -10.21 -22.03
N MET A 64 6.27 -9.76 -21.03
CA MET A 64 7.65 -10.17 -20.77
C MET A 64 7.76 -11.69 -20.50
N LEU A 65 6.84 -12.27 -19.71
CA LEU A 65 6.81 -13.72 -19.43
C LEU A 65 6.60 -14.56 -20.69
N GLU A 66 5.80 -14.09 -21.63
CA GLU A 66 5.52 -14.82 -22.85
C GLU A 66 6.63 -14.67 -23.89
N LYS A 67 7.07 -13.43 -24.14
CA LYS A 67 7.94 -13.08 -25.27
C LYS A 67 9.43 -13.15 -24.98
N GLU A 68 9.85 -12.76 -23.79
CA GLU A 68 11.29 -12.55 -23.48
C GLU A 68 11.86 -13.62 -22.56
N ASN A 69 11.02 -14.29 -21.77
CA ASN A 69 11.48 -15.31 -20.83
C ASN A 69 11.84 -16.62 -21.55
N ASP A 70 13.12 -16.96 -21.66
CA ASP A 70 13.60 -18.18 -22.31
C ASP A 70 13.92 -19.32 -21.33
N TRP A 71 14.09 -19.01 -20.04
CA TRP A 71 14.51 -19.96 -19.02
C TRP A 71 13.37 -20.77 -18.38
N MET A 72 12.11 -20.33 -18.50
CA MET A 72 10.95 -21.06 -17.96
C MET A 72 10.30 -21.95 -19.01
N ASP A 73 9.94 -23.17 -18.61
CA ASP A 73 9.11 -24.05 -19.45
C ASP A 73 7.68 -23.51 -19.63
N GLN A 74 7.01 -23.99 -20.67
CA GLN A 74 5.66 -23.53 -21.04
C GLN A 74 4.60 -23.83 -19.96
N GLN A 75 4.77 -24.91 -19.21
CA GLN A 75 3.84 -25.29 -18.15
C GLN A 75 3.89 -24.28 -16.99
N THR A 76 5.10 -23.89 -16.60
CA THR A 76 5.36 -22.95 -15.51
C THR A 76 4.95 -21.54 -15.93
N LYS A 77 5.22 -21.13 -17.18
CA LYS A 77 4.72 -19.86 -17.72
C LYS A 77 3.21 -19.75 -17.62
N LYS A 78 2.47 -20.79 -18.02
CA LYS A 78 1.01 -20.81 -17.92
C LYS A 78 0.53 -20.61 -16.47
N ARG A 79 1.14 -21.28 -15.50
CA ARG A 79 0.81 -21.11 -14.07
C ARG A 79 1.16 -19.71 -13.54
N ALA A 80 2.27 -19.14 -14.01
CA ALA A 80 2.66 -17.78 -13.66
C ALA A 80 1.66 -16.74 -14.19
N ILE A 81 1.18 -16.91 -15.42
CA ILE A 81 0.15 -16.05 -16.04
C ILE A 81 -1.17 -16.17 -15.28
N GLU A 82 -1.61 -17.40 -14.96
CA GLU A 82 -2.80 -17.65 -14.13
C GLU A 82 -2.71 -16.89 -12.79
N LYS A 83 -1.53 -16.93 -12.13
CA LYS A 83 -1.30 -16.20 -10.89
C LYS A 83 -1.30 -14.68 -11.08
N ALA A 84 -0.68 -14.18 -12.14
CA ALA A 84 -0.61 -12.74 -12.44
C ALA A 84 -2.00 -12.14 -12.68
N HIS A 85 -2.87 -12.84 -13.41
CA HIS A 85 -4.27 -12.45 -13.60
C HIS A 85 -5.07 -12.47 -12.30
N ALA A 86 -4.76 -13.40 -11.39
CA ALA A 86 -5.42 -13.50 -10.09
C ALA A 86 -4.91 -12.48 -9.06
N VAL A 87 -3.95 -11.61 -9.40
CA VAL A 87 -3.47 -10.56 -8.47
C VAL A 87 -4.56 -9.51 -8.29
N LEU A 88 -5.02 -9.36 -7.06
CA LEU A 88 -6.05 -8.38 -6.70
C LEU A 88 -5.38 -7.06 -6.27
N PRO A 89 -5.59 -5.95 -7.01
CA PRO A 89 -5.22 -4.63 -6.55
C PRO A 89 -6.20 -4.15 -5.49
N LYS A 90 -5.69 -3.65 -4.35
CA LYS A 90 -6.52 -2.95 -3.35
C LYS A 90 -6.05 -1.50 -3.18
N THR A 91 -6.89 -0.54 -3.60
CA THR A 91 -6.76 0.90 -3.35
C THR A 91 -7.63 1.33 -2.16
N LEU A 92 -7.06 2.07 -1.20
CA LEU A 92 -7.61 2.22 0.17
C LEU A 92 -8.85 3.13 0.36
N LYS A 93 -9.38 3.80 -0.67
CA LYS A 93 -10.67 4.53 -0.53
C LYS A 93 -11.79 3.60 -0.05
N PHE A 94 -11.73 2.32 -0.41
CA PHE A 94 -12.69 1.29 0.01
C PHE A 94 -12.58 0.90 1.50
N ILE A 95 -11.38 0.98 2.08
CA ILE A 95 -11.19 0.72 3.52
C ILE A 95 -11.77 1.90 4.30
N ALA A 96 -11.26 3.13 4.08
CA ALA A 96 -11.68 4.31 4.84
C ALA A 96 -13.19 4.62 4.84
N GLN A 97 -13.91 4.37 3.73
CA GLN A 97 -15.36 4.60 3.64
C GLN A 97 -16.23 3.48 4.24
N SER A 98 -15.73 2.24 4.32
CA SER A 98 -16.50 1.14 4.92
C SER A 98 -16.42 1.11 6.46
N ASP A 99 -15.41 1.78 7.04
CA ASP A 99 -14.91 1.67 8.43
C ASP A 99 -15.76 2.21 9.58
N ILE A 100 -16.48 3.34 9.44
CA ILE A 100 -17.39 3.76 10.54
C ILE A 100 -18.52 2.74 10.73
N SER A 101 -18.91 2.03 9.66
CA SER A 101 -19.92 0.97 9.75
C SER A 101 -19.39 -0.33 10.37
N TRP A 102 -18.06 -0.53 10.35
CA TRP A 102 -17.39 -1.74 10.88
C TRP A 102 -17.26 -1.72 12.40
N LEU A 103 -17.29 -0.56 13.07
CA LEU A 103 -17.28 -0.46 14.54
C LEU A 103 -18.38 -1.29 15.23
N ARG A 104 -19.45 -1.64 14.49
CA ARG A 104 -20.58 -2.46 14.97
C ARG A 104 -20.72 -3.81 14.27
N LYS A 105 -19.77 -4.23 13.43
CA LYS A 105 -19.83 -5.48 12.65
C LYS A 105 -18.68 -6.43 13.04
N SER A 106 -18.87 -7.72 12.76
CA SER A 106 -17.85 -8.74 13.01
C SER A 106 -16.62 -8.56 12.12
N VAL A 107 -15.42 -8.73 12.68
CA VAL A 107 -14.13 -8.54 11.99
C VAL A 107 -14.02 -9.47 10.75
N PRO A 108 -13.85 -8.92 9.53
CA PRO A 108 -13.69 -9.72 8.33
C PRO A 108 -12.27 -10.30 8.25
N ARG A 109 -12.16 -11.63 8.08
CA ARG A 109 -10.88 -12.37 8.08
C ARG A 109 -10.07 -12.22 6.78
N THR A 110 -10.58 -11.49 5.80
CA THR A 110 -9.95 -11.26 4.49
C THR A 110 -9.31 -9.87 4.36
N GLU A 111 -9.35 -9.07 5.42
CA GLU A 111 -8.83 -7.71 5.44
C GLU A 111 -7.60 -7.59 6.33
N TRP A 112 -6.66 -6.76 5.87
CA TRP A 112 -5.39 -6.51 6.52
C TRP A 112 -5.32 -5.05 6.93
N PHE A 113 -4.81 -4.82 8.14
CA PHE A 113 -4.70 -3.50 8.76
C PHE A 113 -3.42 -2.80 8.25
N THR A 114 -3.52 -2.03 7.18
CA THR A 114 -2.44 -1.11 6.77
C THR A 114 -2.96 0.31 6.89
N ASN A 115 -2.21 1.16 7.61
CA ASN A 115 -2.63 2.53 7.82
C ASN A 115 -2.58 3.31 6.49
N PRO A 116 -3.67 4.00 6.09
CA PRO A 116 -3.66 4.85 4.90
C PRO A 116 -2.55 5.90 4.87
N THR A 117 -2.05 6.35 6.02
CA THR A 117 -0.93 7.32 6.14
C THR A 117 0.44 6.71 5.85
N THR A 118 0.56 5.37 5.82
CA THR A 118 1.85 4.71 5.59
C THR A 118 2.40 5.03 4.21
N VAL A 119 3.67 5.43 4.16
CA VAL A 119 4.45 5.61 2.92
C VAL A 119 5.24 4.33 2.67
N ASN A 120 4.58 3.33 2.09
CA ASN A 120 5.17 2.06 1.67
C ASN A 120 4.19 1.31 0.72
N ALA A 121 4.60 0.18 0.14
CA ALA A 121 3.71 -0.74 -0.57
C ALA A 121 3.94 -2.19 -0.09
N PHE A 122 2.91 -3.03 -0.18
CA PHE A 122 2.98 -4.40 0.36
C PHE A 122 2.42 -5.44 -0.61
N TYR A 123 3.04 -6.61 -0.63
CA TYR A 123 2.52 -7.81 -1.30
C TYR A 123 2.27 -8.92 -0.27
N SER A 124 1.12 -9.59 -0.37
CA SER A 124 0.77 -10.75 0.45
C SER A 124 0.67 -12.00 -0.42
N SER A 125 1.57 -12.96 -0.19
CA SER A 125 1.61 -14.22 -0.94
C SER A 125 0.40 -15.13 -0.68
N SER A 126 -0.15 -15.11 0.53
CA SER A 126 -1.30 -15.94 0.93
C SER A 126 -2.62 -15.49 0.30
N THR A 127 -2.75 -14.19 0.03
CA THR A 127 -3.97 -13.60 -0.56
C THR A 127 -3.77 -13.14 -2.00
N ASN A 128 -2.55 -13.26 -2.54
CA ASN A 128 -2.15 -12.77 -3.86
C ASN A 128 -2.58 -11.31 -4.10
N GLN A 129 -2.36 -10.46 -3.09
CA GLN A 129 -2.82 -9.06 -3.07
C GLN A 129 -1.63 -8.10 -3.05
N ILE A 130 -1.71 -7.05 -3.87
CA ILE A 130 -0.81 -5.90 -3.80
C ILE A 130 -1.60 -4.72 -3.20
N ARG A 131 -0.99 -4.02 -2.24
CA ARG A 131 -1.58 -2.90 -1.52
C ARG A 131 -0.74 -1.64 -1.68
N PHE A 132 -1.42 -0.55 -2.01
CA PHE A 132 -0.86 0.79 -2.08
C PHE A 132 -1.66 1.71 -1.15
N PRO A 133 -1.10 2.07 0.02
CA PRO A 133 -1.69 3.05 0.90
C PRO A 133 -1.71 4.45 0.28
N ALA A 134 -2.60 5.31 0.79
CA ALA A 134 -2.75 6.68 0.28
C ALA A 134 -1.48 7.52 0.49
N GLY A 135 -0.71 7.24 1.55
CA GLY A 135 0.57 7.89 1.84
C GLY A 135 1.65 7.65 0.77
N GLU A 136 1.60 6.56 0.02
CA GLU A 136 2.53 6.31 -1.09
C GLU A 136 2.12 7.07 -2.38
N LEU A 137 0.85 7.46 -2.49
CA LEU A 137 0.26 8.08 -3.69
C LEU A 137 0.46 9.61 -3.72
N GLN A 138 1.71 10.01 -3.53
CA GLN A 138 2.19 11.38 -3.56
C GLN A 138 3.58 11.48 -4.18
N LYS A 139 4.03 12.72 -4.47
CA LYS A 139 5.38 12.97 -4.98
C LYS A 139 6.43 12.50 -3.94
N PRO A 140 7.57 11.93 -4.37
CA PRO A 140 8.02 11.78 -5.77
C PRO A 140 7.51 10.52 -6.48
N PHE A 141 6.84 9.61 -5.77
CA PHE A 141 6.44 8.29 -6.29
C PHE A 141 5.27 8.35 -7.27
N PHE A 142 4.33 9.27 -7.04
CA PHE A 142 3.13 9.41 -7.87
C PHE A 142 2.79 10.88 -8.12
N TRP A 143 2.80 11.28 -9.39
CA TRP A 143 2.58 12.67 -9.84
C TRP A 143 1.16 12.94 -10.33
N GLY A 144 0.33 11.91 -10.47
CA GLY A 144 -1.00 12.05 -11.07
C GLY A 144 -0.89 12.59 -12.50
N ARG A 145 -1.78 13.53 -12.86
CA ARG A 145 -1.81 14.16 -14.19
C ARG A 145 -0.69 15.18 -14.44
N GLU A 146 0.08 15.50 -13.40
CA GLU A 146 1.19 16.46 -13.47
C GLU A 146 2.55 15.78 -13.74
N TYR A 147 2.55 14.51 -14.14
CA TYR A 147 3.78 13.83 -14.55
C TYR A 147 4.38 14.52 -15.78
N PRO A 148 5.68 14.89 -15.77
CA PRO A 148 6.32 15.61 -16.87
C PRO A 148 6.41 14.80 -18.17
#